data_AF-A0A060UZM0-F1
#
_entry.id   AF-A0A060UZM0-F1
#
_cell.length_a   1.000
_cell.length_b   1.000
_cell.length_c   1.000
_cell.angle_alpha   90.00
_cell.angle_beta   90.00
_cell.angle_gamma   90.00
#
_symmetry.space_group_name_H-M   'P 1'
#
loop_
_entity.id
_entity.type
_entity.pdbx_description
1 polymer ?
#
loop_
_entity_poly.entity_id
_entity_poly.type
_entity_poly.pdbx_seq_one_letter_code
_entity_poly.pdbx_strand_id
1 'polypeptide(L)' 'MLNSSKKKAAFQAVLAQLEIRKSIPKEARSRAVMDDENGKTLLGAMVWNIGTITQDMPEFVGIFIIAVAALFGLGIARLF' A
#
# COMPACT_ATOMS: atom_id res chain seq x y z
N MET A 1 -12.74 14.66 -12.54
CA MET A 1 -13.30 13.39 -12.03
C MET A 1 -12.70 12.22 -12.80
N LEU A 2 -11.84 11.41 -12.19
CA LEU A 2 -11.40 10.14 -12.80
C LEU A 2 -12.56 9.13 -12.74
N ASN A 3 -13.00 8.66 -13.90
CA ASN A 3 -14.04 7.63 -14.08
C ASN A 3 -13.68 6.38 -13.25
N SER A 4 -14.65 5.82 -12.52
CA SER A 4 -14.47 4.71 -11.56
C SER A 4 -13.73 3.50 -12.17
N SER A 5 -13.96 3.24 -13.45
CA SER A 5 -13.27 2.21 -14.24
C SER A 5 -11.73 2.41 -14.29
N LYS A 6 -11.27 3.65 -14.50
CA LYS A 6 -9.83 3.96 -14.57
C LYS A 6 -9.13 3.80 -13.21
N LYS A 7 -9.82 4.13 -12.11
CA LYS A 7 -9.28 3.93 -10.75
C LYS A 7 -9.11 2.44 -10.43
N LYS A 8 -10.08 1.62 -10.82
CA LYS A 8 -10.02 0.16 -10.64
C LYS A 8 -8.86 -0.46 -11.44
N ALA A 9 -8.70 -0.06 -12.70
CA ALA A 9 -7.59 -0.51 -13.55
C ALA A 9 -6.23 -0.13 -12.95
N ALA A 10 -6.06 1.11 -12.50
CA ALA A 10 -4.84 1.57 -11.83
C ALA A 10 -4.53 0.75 -10.58
N PHE A 11 -5.53 0.50 -9.73
CA PHE A 11 -5.37 -0.29 -8.51
C PHE A 11 -4.97 -1.74 -8.81
N GLN A 12 -5.61 -2.37 -9.78
CA GLN A 12 -5.30 -3.74 -10.20
C GLN A 12 -3.89 -3.87 -10.79
N ALA A 13 -3.47 -2.90 -11.62
CA ALA A 13 -2.12 -2.86 -12.17
C ALA A 13 -1.06 -2.79 -11.06
N VAL A 14 -1.26 -1.91 -10.07
CA VAL A 14 -0.35 -1.77 -8.93
C VAL A 14 -0.29 -3.04 -8.08
N LEU A 15 -1.45 -3.65 -7.79
CA LEU A 15 -1.50 -4.88 -7.00
C LEU A 15 -0.77 -6.05 -7.70
N ALA A 16 -0.96 -6.20 -9.02
CA ALA A 16 -0.27 -7.24 -9.77
C ALA A 16 1.26 -7.07 -9.70
N GLN A 17 1.75 -5.83 -9.83
CA GLN A 17 3.19 -5.54 -9.73
C GLN A 17 3.74 -5.71 -8.31
N LEU A 18 2.96 -5.34 -7.28
CA LEU A 18 3.33 -5.60 -5.89
C LEU A 18 3.43 -7.11 -5.60
N GLU A 19 2.56 -7.92 -6.21
CA GLU A 19 2.63 -9.38 -6.06
C GLU A 19 3.88 -9.96 -6.70
N ILE A 20 4.24 -9.49 -7.91
CA ILE A 20 5.52 -9.83 -8.55
C ILE A 20 6.70 -9.37 -7.68
N ARG A 21 6.62 -8.18 -7.07
CA ARG A 21 7.68 -7.67 -6.19
C ARG A 21 7.92 -8.56 -4.96
N LYS A 22 6.89 -9.25 -4.44
CA LYS A 22 7.07 -10.18 -3.31
C LYS A 22 7.96 -11.37 -3.66
N SER A 23 7.91 -11.86 -4.90
CA SER A 23 8.72 -12.99 -5.36
C SER A 23 10.18 -12.60 -5.62
N ILE A 24 10.49 -11.30 -5.67
CA ILE A 24 11.85 -10.78 -5.80
C ILE A 24 12.56 -10.85 -4.43
N PRO A 25 13.84 -11.28 -4.38
CA PRO A 25 14.67 -11.22 -3.17
C PRO A 25 14.74 -9.82 -2.57
N LYS A 26 14.73 -9.71 -1.24
CA LYS A 26 14.67 -8.41 -0.53
C LYS A 26 15.76 -7.44 -0.99
N GLU A 27 16.96 -7.93 -1.31
CA GLU A 27 18.09 -7.11 -1.75
C GLU A 27 17.85 -6.47 -3.13
N ALA A 28 17.06 -7.14 -3.98
CA ALA A 28 16.75 -6.71 -5.34
C ALA A 28 15.44 -5.92 -5.46
N ARG A 29 14.57 -5.94 -4.43
CA ARG A 29 13.29 -5.20 -4.41
C ARG A 29 13.44 -3.69 -4.47
N SER A 30 14.57 -3.15 -4.04
CA SER A 30 14.91 -1.72 -4.15
C SER A 30 15.02 -1.24 -5.60
N ARG A 31 15.24 -2.16 -6.54
CA ARG A 31 15.32 -1.89 -7.98
C ARG A 31 14.00 -2.10 -8.71
N ALA A 32 12.98 -2.64 -8.05
CA ALA A 32 11.67 -2.81 -8.65
C ALA A 32 10.98 -1.43 -8.76
N VAL A 33 10.55 -1.08 -9.97
CA VAL A 33 9.86 0.19 -10.27
C VAL A 33 8.51 -0.12 -10.92
N MET A 34 7.52 0.75 -10.68
CA MET A 34 6.22 0.69 -11.34
C MET A 34 6.36 0.91 -12.85
N ASP A 35 6.13 -0.14 -13.64
CA ASP A 35 6.27 -0.08 -15.10
C ASP A 35 4.93 0.11 -15.83
N ASP A 36 3.79 -0.16 -15.19
CA ASP A 36 2.48 -0.05 -15.83
C ASP A 36 2.01 1.42 -15.93
N GLU A 37 1.68 1.89 -17.13
CA GLU A 37 1.20 3.25 -17.36
C GLU A 37 -0.11 3.56 -16.59
N ASN A 38 -0.99 2.57 -16.42
CA ASN A 38 -2.21 2.71 -15.63
C ASN A 38 -1.89 2.82 -14.12
N GLY A 39 -0.76 2.26 -13.68
CA GLY A 39 -0.23 2.37 -12.32
C GLY A 39 0.38 3.74 -12.01
N LYS A 40 0.79 4.52 -13.02
CA LYS A 40 1.38 5.87 -12.89
C LYS A 40 0.34 6.98 -12.63
N THR A 41 -0.74 6.65 -11.93
CA THR A 41 -1.73 7.61 -11.45
C THR A 41 -1.42 8.02 -10.01
N LEU A 42 -1.98 9.13 -9.52
CA LEU A 42 -1.82 9.55 -8.12
C LEU A 42 -2.21 8.43 -7.13
N LEU A 43 -3.33 7.75 -7.41
CA LEU A 43 -3.78 6.60 -6.60
C LEU A 43 -2.80 5.43 -6.69
N GLY A 44 -2.32 5.10 -7.89
CA GLY A 44 -1.37 4.01 -8.07
C GLY A 44 -0.03 4.28 -7.37
N ALA A 45 0.46 5.52 -7.42
CA ALA A 45 1.65 5.94 -6.68
C ALA A 45 1.47 5.80 -5.16
N MET A 46 0.31 6.19 -4.61
CA MET A 46 0.02 5.98 -3.19
C MET A 46 0.03 4.50 -2.81
N VAL A 47 -0.68 3.66 -3.58
CA VAL A 47 -0.78 2.22 -3.30
C VAL A 47 0.57 1.53 -3.45
N TRP A 48 1.39 1.94 -4.43
CA TRP A 48 2.74 1.43 -4.59
C TRP A 48 3.63 1.74 -3.38
N ASN A 49 3.62 2.99 -2.91
CA ASN A 49 4.41 3.39 -1.73
C ASN A 49 3.97 2.63 -0.47
N ILE A 50 2.65 2.54 -0.23
CA ILE A 50 2.12 1.80 0.92
C ILE A 50 2.49 0.31 0.81
N GLY A 51 2.30 -0.29 -0.37
CA GLY A 51 2.60 -1.69 -0.62
C GLY A 51 4.08 -2.02 -0.47
N THR A 52 4.98 -1.16 -0.97
CA THR A 52 6.43 -1.33 -0.80
C THR A 52 6.87 -1.20 0.65
N ILE A 53 6.37 -0.19 1.39
CA ILE A 53 6.62 -0.05 2.84
C ILE A 53 6.15 -1.30 3.59
N THR A 54 4.96 -1.83 3.24
CA THR A 54 4.41 -3.03 3.89
C THR A 54 5.27 -4.28 3.64
N GLN A 55 5.87 -4.39 2.46
CA GLN A 55 6.72 -5.52 2.09
C GLN A 55 8.15 -5.45 2.64
N ASP A 56 8.67 -4.24 2.80
CA ASP A 56 10.06 -4.00 3.19
C ASP A 56 10.20 -3.79 4.71
N MET A 57 9.17 -3.23 5.34
CA MET A 57 9.15 -2.81 6.75
C MET A 57 7.82 -3.21 7.44
N PRO A 58 7.46 -4.51 7.47
CA PRO A 58 6.19 -4.98 8.03
C PRO A 58 6.02 -4.62 9.52
N GLU A 59 7.11 -4.46 10.27
CA GLU A 59 7.08 -4.10 11.68
C GLU A 59 6.49 -2.70 11.90
N PHE A 60 6.82 -1.74 11.02
CA PHE A 60 6.29 -0.38 11.09
C PHE A 60 4.79 -0.34 10.78
N VAL A 61 4.33 -1.19 9.86
CA VAL A 61 2.91 -1.35 9.57
C VAL A 61 2.17 -1.95 10.77
N GLY A 62 2.76 -2.95 11.43
CA GLY A 62 2.22 -3.54 12.65
C GLY A 62 2.06 -2.51 13.78
N ILE A 63 3.11 -1.73 14.05
CA ILE A 63 3.07 -0.66 15.07
C ILE A 63 2.02 0.39 14.72
N PHE A 64 1.92 0.79 13.45
CA PHE A 64 0.90 1.74 12.99
C PHE A 64 -0.52 1.22 13.23
N ILE A 65 -0.80 -0.05 12.89
CA ILE A 65 -2.12 -0.66 13.12
C ILE A 65 -2.45 -0.71 14.62
N ILE A 66 -1.48 -1.07 15.47
CA ILE A 66 -1.66 -1.08 16.92
C ILE A 66 -1.94 0.33 17.45
N ALA A 67 -1.21 1.34 16.97
CA ALA A 67 -1.42 2.74 17.37
C ALA A 67 -2.81 3.24 16.97
N VAL A 68 -3.26 2.93 15.75
CA VAL A 68 -4.61 3.25 15.29
C VAL A 68 -5.66 2.54 16.16
N ALA A 69 -5.51 1.23 16.38
CA ALA A 69 -6.41 0.46 17.22
C ALA A 69 -6.47 0.99 18.67
N ALA A 70 -5.32 1.40 19.24
CA ALA A 70 -5.24 2.01 20.56
C ALA A 70 -5.97 3.35 20.60
N LEU A 71 -5.83 4.21 19.59
CA LEU A 71 -6.56 5.48 19.49
C LEU A 71 -8.08 5.26 19.38
N PHE A 72 -8.53 4.28 18.60
CA PHE A 72 -9.96 3.93 18.53
C PHE A 72 -10.47 3.34 19.84
N GLY A 73 -9.70 2.45 20.48
CA GLY A 73 -10.01 1.89 21.79
C GLY A 73 -10.12 2.96 22.88
N LEU A 74 -9.19 3.92 22.91
CA LEU A 74 -9.23 5.10 23.79
C LEU A 74 -10.42 6.02 23.48
N GLY A 75 -10.80 6.16 22.21
CA GLY A 75 -11.98 6.91 21.80
C GLY A 75 -13.29 6.27 22.30
N ILE A 76 -13.41 4.95 22.16
CA ILE A 76 -14.56 4.18 22.68
C ILE A 76 -14.58 4.24 24.21
N ALA A 77 -13.44 4.07 24.88
CA ALA A 77 -13.33 4.14 26.34
C ALA A 77 -13.60 5.54 26.92
N ARG A 78 -13.67 6.59 26.11
CA ARG A 78 -14.10 7.94 26.53
C ARG A 78 -15.58 8.23 26.25
N LEU A 79 -16.26 7.37 25.47
CA LEU A 79 -17.68 7.49 25.17
C LEU A 79 -18.58 6.73 26.17
N PHE A 80 -17.99 5.83 26.95
CA PHE A 80 -18.62 5.07 28.04
C PHE A 80 -17.94 5.41 29.37
#